data_AF-A0AA51L705-F1
#
_entry.id   AF-A0AA51L705-F1
#
_cell.length_a   1.000
_cell.length_b   1.000
_cell.length_c   1.000
_cell.angle_alpha   90.00
_cell.angle_beta   90.00
_cell.angle_gamma   90.00
#
_symmetry.space_group_name_H-M   'P 1'
#
loop_
_entity.id
_entity.type
_entity.pdbx_description
1 polymer ?
#
loop_
_entity_poly.entity_id
_entity_poly.type
_entity_poly.pdbx_seq_one_letter_code
_entity_poly.pdbx_strand_id
1 'polypeptide(L)' 'MEKAYPVIAGAESFFFQGNEIGILICHGFNATPQSVRFLGEQFARAGLTVYGLV' A
#
# COMPACT_ATOMS: atom_id res chain seq x y z
N MET A 1 -11.70 4.32 -15.87
CA MET A 1 -12.63 5.30 -15.25
C MET A 1 -11.79 6.45 -14.78
N GLU A 2 -12.16 7.69 -15.12
CA GLU A 2 -11.43 8.88 -14.69
C GLU A 2 -11.84 9.28 -13.27
N LYS A 3 -10.89 9.63 -12.41
CA LYS A 3 -11.19 10.04 -11.03
C LYS A 3 -11.63 11.50 -11.05
N ALA A 4 -12.79 11.78 -10.46
CA ALA A 4 -13.31 13.15 -10.35
C ALA A 4 -12.51 14.03 -9.37
N TYR A 5 -11.71 13.41 -8.48
CA TYR A 5 -10.94 14.10 -7.45
C TYR A 5 -9.52 13.53 -7.36
N PRO A 6 -8.54 14.35 -6.98
CA PRO A 6 -7.18 13.86 -6.72
C PRO A 6 -7.15 12.95 -5.51
N VAL A 7 -6.09 12.15 -5.41
CA VAL A 7 -5.78 11.37 -4.19
C VAL A 7 -5.43 12.37 -3.07
N ILE A 8 -6.05 12.19 -1.90
CA ILE A 8 -5.73 13.00 -0.72
C ILE A 8 -4.34 12.63 -0.17
N ALA A 9 -3.65 13.60 0.44
CA ALA A 9 -2.33 13.36 1.01
C ALA A 9 -2.35 12.22 2.04
N GLY A 10 -1.42 11.27 1.91
CA GLY A 10 -1.33 10.09 2.76
C GLY A 10 -2.15 8.89 2.28
N ALA A 11 -3.06 9.08 1.32
CA ALA A 11 -3.83 8.00 0.71
C ALA A 11 -3.15 7.40 -0.52
N GLU A 12 -1.91 7.74 -0.83
CA GLU A 12 -1.19 7.21 -1.99
C GLU A 12 -0.89 5.73 -1.82
N SER A 13 -0.87 5.00 -2.94
CA SER A 13 -0.34 3.64 -2.96
C SER A 13 1.11 3.64 -2.50
N PHE A 14 1.54 2.51 -1.92
CA PHE A 14 2.93 2.32 -1.56
C PHE A 14 3.49 1.07 -2.20
N PHE A 15 4.78 1.14 -2.53
CA PHE A 15 5.54 0.02 -3.04
C PHE A 15 6.87 -0.03 -2.30
N PHE A 16 7.20 -1.21 -1.80
CA PHE A 16 8.49 -1.52 -1.21
C PHE A 16 9.09 -2.69 -1.97
N GLN A 17 10.23 -2.45 -2.62
CA GLN A 17 10.96 -3.53 -3.28
C GLN A 17 11.70 -4.36 -2.22
N GLY A 18 11.59 -5.68 -2.33
CA GLY A 18 12.31 -6.65 -1.50
C GLY A 18 12.76 -7.84 -2.33
N ASN A 19 12.64 -9.04 -1.77
CA ASN A 19 12.97 -10.31 -2.41
C ASN A 19 11.89 -10.77 -3.42
N GLU A 20 12.01 -12.01 -3.88
CA GLU A 20 11.12 -12.64 -4.87
C GLU A 20 9.71 -12.95 -4.35
N ILE A 21 9.47 -12.87 -3.04
CA ILE A 21 8.17 -13.13 -2.43
C ILE A 21 7.39 -11.81 -2.34
N GLY A 22 6.22 -11.78 -2.98
CA GLY A 22 5.33 -10.62 -3.02
C GLY A 22 4.17 -10.71 -2.03
N ILE A 23 3.87 -9.59 -1.36
CA ILE A 23 2.65 -9.37 -0.58
C ILE A 23 1.83 -8.24 -1.21
N LEU A 24 0.56 -8.53 -1.49
CA LEU A 24 -0.44 -7.53 -1.86
C LEU A 24 -1.30 -7.21 -0.64
N ILE A 25 -1.41 -5.92 -0.28
CA ILE A 25 -2.21 -5.48 0.86
C ILE A 25 -3.37 -4.62 0.36
N CYS A 26 -4.59 -5.03 0.72
CA CYS A 26 -5.82 -4.30 0.45
C CYS A 26 -6.27 -3.54 1.70
N HIS A 27 -6.58 -2.26 1.57
CA HIS A 27 -7.26 -1.52 2.64
C HIS A 27 -8.76 -1.86 2.66
N GLY A 28 -9.43 -1.50 3.76
CA GLY A 28 -10.87 -1.71 3.93
C GLY A 28 -11.75 -0.73 3.13
N PHE A 29 -13.06 -1.00 3.14
CA PHE A 29 -14.08 -0.10 2.59
C PHE A 29 -14.05 1.27 3.27
N ASN A 30 -14.13 2.36 2.48
CA ASN A 30 -13.96 3.75 2.94
C ASN A 30 -12.61 4.09 3.63
N ALA A 31 -11.65 3.17 3.65
CA ALA A 31 -10.30 3.43 4.14
C ALA A 31 -9.37 3.85 3.00
N THR A 32 -8.11 4.08 3.34
CA THR A 32 -7.03 4.39 2.40
C THR A 32 -5.81 3.50 2.70
N PRO A 33 -4.80 3.43 1.81
CA PRO A 33 -3.56 2.71 2.08
C PRO A 33 -2.86 3.11 3.38
N GLN A 34 -3.11 4.32 3.90
CA GLN A 34 -2.58 4.80 5.17
C GLN A 34 -2.84 3.82 6.33
N SER A 35 -4.04 3.22 6.39
CA SER A 35 -4.44 2.34 7.50
C SER A 35 -3.63 1.04 7.57
N VAL A 36 -3.04 0.64 6.44
CA VAL A 36 -2.27 -0.61 6.31
C VAL A 36 -0.80 -0.38 6.00
N ARG A 37 -0.37 0.89 5.87
CA ARG A 37 1.04 1.24 5.58
C ARG A 37 1.99 0.69 6.63
N PHE A 38 1.59 0.69 7.91
CA PHE A 38 2.42 0.14 8.99
C PHE A 38 2.75 -1.34 8.75
N LEU A 39 1.79 -2.15 8.29
CA LEU A 39 2.02 -3.56 7.96
C LEU A 39 2.98 -3.68 6.78
N GLY A 40 2.77 -2.88 5.73
CA GLY A 40 3.63 -2.88 4.56
C GLY A 40 5.08 -2.58 4.90
N GLU A 41 5.32 -1.61 5.78
CA GLU A 41 6.67 -1.28 6.25
C GLU A 41 7.29 -2.39 7.10
N GLN A 42 6.50 -3.10 7.93
CA GLN A 42 7.02 -4.24 8.70
C GLN A 42 7.42 -5.40 7.79
N PHE A 43 6.60 -5.74 6.79
CA PHE A 43 6.93 -6.79 5.82
C PHE A 43 8.11 -6.41 4.93
N ALA A 44 8.20 -5.14 4.53
CA ALA A 44 9.36 -4.62 3.81
C ALA A 44 10.63 -4.70 4.65
N ARG A 45 10.58 -4.35 5.94
CA ARG A 45 11.69 -4.53 6.89
C ARG A 45 12.11 -6.00 7.04
N ALA A 46 11.19 -6.94 6.84
CA ALA A 46 11.49 -8.37 6.80
C ALA A 46 12.07 -8.85 5.44
N GLY A 47 12.25 -7.95 4.47
CA GLY A 47 12.87 -8.23 3.18
C GLY A 47 11.90 -8.63 2.06
N LEU A 48 10.58 -8.52 2.27
CA LEU A 48 9.56 -8.92 1.29
C LEU A 48 9.25 -7.78 0.31
N THR A 49 8.89 -8.12 -0.93
CA THR A 49 8.32 -7.15 -1.86
C THR A 49 6.86 -6.90 -1.49
N VAL A 50 6.45 -5.64 -1.37
CA VAL A 50 5.10 -5.28 -0.89
C VAL A 50 4.47 -4.20 -1.76
N TYR A 51 3.19 -4.38 -2.10
CA TYR A 51 2.37 -3.36 -2.74
C TYR A 51 1.06 -3.13 -1.98
N GLY A 52 0.77 -1.87 -1.67
CA GLY A 52 -0.50 -1.42 -1.10
C GLY A 52 -1.22 -0.52 -2.11
N LEU A 53 -2.34 -0.98 -2.65
CA LEU A 53 -3.07 -0.29 -3.71
C LEU A 53 -4.05 0.76 -3.18
N VAL A 54 -4.28 1.80 -3.99
CA VAL A 54 -5.39 2.77 -3.90
C VAL A 54 -6.63 2.22 -4.57
#